data_AF-A0A2V7DPG0-F1
#
_entry.id   AF-A0A2V7DPG0-F1
#
_cell.length_a   1.000
_cell.length_b   1.000
_cell.length_c   1.000
_cell.angle_alpha   90.00
_cell.angle_beta   90.00
_cell.angle_gamma   90.00
#
_symmetry.space_group_name_H-M   'P 1'
#
loop_
_entity.id
_entity.type
_entity.pdbx_description
1 polymer ?
#
loop_
_entity_poly.entity_id
_entity_poly.type
_entity_poly.pdbx_seq_one_letter_code
_entity_poly.pdbx_strand_id
1 'polypeptide(L)'
;MDDLSLTRREMNQVLNSGGERPAPSLGITRRTFLHRSLLAGAGLGIGAHGWFPLINTVDLAFGASEFKFAWISDTHLYPKSVNTRFVDTAVRAVKEVQAMSPPADFLIVGGDIGQLGDPVELELGAEILKEVTIKKVYIPGEHDWYLDMGVSWEKLYGHSPWAMDHKGVRFIGLDTVSRAPDFWTIKKMTPKERMGHMAVLDGSVAGAWAGVGRDQLAWLDRALANWPKDQPVVLFSHNPLWEYFAPWNFWVRDWRDVHEILKPFGNVTNVHGHVHQVLYNEIGKMRSIGMLATSWPWPYPPQGVPALSPCQTRVDPGDPYDGVGWSRLTMNAKSAVDNEYVMWRKDVIAQAPWDSGCGDNGNQILSPRIADQDWPHYGAYK
;
A
#
# COMPACT_ATOMS: atom_id res chain seq x y z
N MET A 1 -29.58 -13.54 -2.92
CA MET A 1 -28.44 -12.77 -2.38
C MET A 1 -27.67 -13.76 -1.55
N ASP A 2 -26.40 -14.02 -1.87
CA ASP A 2 -25.57 -14.88 -1.01
C ASP A 2 -25.24 -14.17 0.30
N ASP A 3 -24.85 -14.94 1.31
CA ASP A 3 -24.61 -14.44 2.67
C ASP A 3 -23.43 -13.45 2.75
N LEU A 4 -22.47 -13.54 1.82
CA LEU A 4 -21.39 -12.56 1.67
C LEU A 4 -21.93 -11.20 1.20
N SER A 5 -22.89 -11.20 0.29
CA SER A 5 -23.51 -9.98 -0.22
C SER A 5 -24.35 -9.28 0.85
N LEU A 6 -24.96 -10.04 1.76
CA LEU A 6 -25.65 -9.54 2.95
C LEU A 6 -24.67 -9.00 3.98
N THR A 7 -23.66 -9.79 4.38
CA THR A 7 -22.61 -9.37 5.31
C THR A 7 -21.87 -8.12 4.81
N ARG A 8 -21.52 -8.06 3.52
CA ARG A 8 -20.91 -6.86 2.90
C ARG A 8 -21.85 -5.67 2.90
N ARG A 9 -23.16 -5.87 2.72
CA ARG A 9 -24.15 -4.78 2.77
C ARG A 9 -24.35 -4.28 4.18
N GLU A 10 -24.53 -5.16 5.16
CA GLU A 10 -24.65 -4.82 6.58
C GLU A 10 -23.38 -4.14 7.08
N MET A 11 -22.21 -4.62 6.68
CA MET A 11 -20.95 -3.97 7.02
C MET A 11 -20.76 -2.63 6.31
N ASN A 12 -21.09 -2.52 5.02
CA ASN A 12 -21.13 -1.22 4.36
C ASN A 12 -22.13 -0.29 5.07
N GLN A 13 -23.21 -0.81 5.64
CA GLN A 13 -24.13 -0.03 6.46
C GLN A 13 -23.58 0.33 7.84
N VAL A 14 -22.72 -0.49 8.45
CA VAL A 14 -22.10 -0.21 9.77
C VAL A 14 -20.92 0.74 9.63
N LEU A 15 -19.96 0.39 8.76
CA LEU A 15 -18.72 1.14 8.53
C LEU A 15 -18.96 2.41 7.71
N ASN A 16 -19.98 2.42 6.84
CA ASN A 16 -20.45 3.62 6.16
C ASN A 16 -21.84 4.05 6.67
N SER A 17 -22.13 3.78 7.96
CA SER A 17 -23.36 4.26 8.60
C SER A 17 -23.53 5.74 8.35
N GLY A 18 -24.74 6.13 7.94
CA GLY A 18 -25.03 7.39 7.25
C GLY A 18 -24.52 8.61 8.02
N GLY A 19 -23.32 9.08 7.70
CA GLY A 19 -22.72 10.29 8.27
C GLY A 19 -21.22 10.20 8.53
N GLU A 20 -20.65 9.02 8.79
CA GLU A 20 -19.19 8.92 8.99
C GLU A 20 -18.46 8.94 7.65
N ARG A 21 -17.62 9.96 7.46
CA ARG A 21 -16.72 10.14 6.32
C ARG A 21 -15.38 10.62 6.85
N PRO A 22 -14.28 10.48 6.09
CA PRO A 22 -13.06 11.19 6.40
C PRO A 22 -13.37 12.68 6.61
N ALA A 23 -12.62 13.35 7.49
CA ALA A 23 -12.77 14.78 7.71
C ALA A 23 -12.82 15.52 6.34
N PRO A 24 -13.62 16.59 6.18
CA PRO A 24 -13.73 17.29 4.90
C PRO A 24 -12.38 17.74 4.30
N SER A 25 -11.35 17.91 5.13
CA SER A 25 -9.96 18.19 4.73
C SER A 25 -9.24 17.02 4.04
N LEU A 26 -9.74 15.79 4.18
CA LEU A 26 -9.15 14.56 3.65
C LEU A 26 -9.84 14.05 2.38
N GLY A 27 -11.08 14.49 2.13
CA GLY A 27 -11.93 13.94 1.07
C GLY A 27 -11.33 14.17 -0.33
N ILE A 28 -11.04 13.09 -1.04
CA ILE A 28 -10.66 13.15 -2.45
C ILE A 28 -11.94 13.21 -3.28
N THR A 29 -12.23 14.38 -3.87
CA THR A 29 -13.35 14.46 -4.84
C THR A 29 -12.90 13.91 -6.20
N ARG A 30 -13.82 13.35 -7.00
CA ARG A 30 -13.54 12.98 -8.41
C ARG A 30 -12.91 14.13 -9.21
N ARG A 31 -13.27 15.38 -8.88
CA ARG A 31 -12.71 16.59 -9.48
C ARG A 31 -11.27 16.85 -9.03
N THR A 32 -10.94 16.57 -7.77
CA THR A 32 -9.57 16.67 -7.21
C THR A 32 -8.63 15.64 -7.85
N PHE A 33 -9.12 14.40 -8.06
CA PHE A 33 -8.38 13.35 -8.76
C PHE A 33 -8.03 13.78 -10.19
N LEU A 34 -9.02 14.20 -10.99
CA LEU A 34 -8.80 14.64 -12.37
C LEU A 34 -7.92 15.90 -12.48
N HIS A 35 -8.05 16.87 -11.56
CA HIS A 35 -7.31 18.14 -11.65
C HIS A 35 -5.79 17.96 -11.48
N ARG A 36 -5.33 17.04 -10.64
CA ARG A 36 -3.88 16.82 -10.45
C ARG A 36 -3.28 15.86 -11.48
N SER A 37 -4.05 14.91 -12.01
CA SER A 37 -3.61 14.03 -13.10
C SER A 37 -3.41 14.77 -14.43
N LEU A 38 -4.21 15.81 -14.72
CA LEU A 38 -4.15 16.56 -15.98
C LEU A 38 -3.10 17.68 -16.01
N LEU A 39 -2.64 18.16 -14.86
CA LEU A 39 -1.67 19.26 -14.80
C LEU A 39 -0.25 18.88 -15.25
N ALA A 40 0.04 17.60 -15.49
CA ALA A 40 1.32 17.15 -16.02
C ALA A 40 1.33 16.94 -17.55
N GLY A 41 0.19 17.08 -18.26
CA GLY A 41 0.04 16.68 -19.67
C GLY A 41 -0.36 17.76 -20.67
N ALA A 42 -0.67 18.99 -20.24
CA ALA A 42 -1.19 20.05 -21.12
C ALA A 42 -0.32 21.33 -21.16
N GLY A 43 1.00 21.17 -21.06
CA GLY A 43 1.94 22.28 -20.84
C GLY A 43 3.06 22.43 -21.87
N LEU A 44 2.85 22.07 -23.14
CA LEU A 44 3.78 22.43 -24.22
C LEU A 44 3.00 23.16 -25.33
N GLY A 45 2.89 24.48 -25.18
CA GLY A 45 2.22 25.33 -26.16
C GLY A 45 2.26 26.82 -25.82
N ILE A 46 3.38 27.45 -26.15
CA ILE A 46 3.55 28.89 -26.45
C ILE A 46 3.49 29.85 -25.24
N GLY A 47 4.54 30.66 -25.10
CA GLY A 47 4.80 31.49 -23.94
C GLY A 47 3.79 32.60 -23.66
N ALA A 48 3.58 32.85 -22.37
CA ALA A 48 3.21 34.15 -21.84
C ALA A 48 3.70 34.25 -20.39
N HIS A 49 4.29 35.40 -20.09
CA HIS A 49 4.74 35.83 -18.78
C HIS A 49 3.60 35.95 -17.76
N GLY A 50 3.89 35.61 -16.51
CA GLY A 50 3.41 36.38 -15.35
C GLY A 50 2.15 35.89 -14.63
N TRP A 51 2.27 35.96 -13.30
CA TRP A 51 1.20 36.19 -12.32
C TRP A 51 0.31 35.02 -11.88
N PHE A 52 0.76 34.29 -10.85
CA PHE A 52 -0.16 33.69 -9.88
C PHE A 52 -0.18 34.56 -8.62
N PRO A 53 -1.36 34.92 -8.07
CA PRO A 53 -1.43 35.72 -6.86
C PRO A 53 -0.99 34.87 -5.66
N LEU A 54 0.06 35.32 -4.98
CA LEU A 54 0.38 34.99 -3.60
C LEU A 54 -0.78 35.43 -2.72
N ILE A 55 -1.74 34.53 -2.47
CA ILE A 55 -2.66 34.70 -1.34
C ILE A 55 -2.06 33.94 -0.16
N ASN A 56 -1.17 34.63 0.56
CA ASN A 56 -0.83 34.28 1.94
C ASN A 56 -2.04 34.59 2.81
N THR A 57 -2.99 33.65 2.89
CA THR A 57 -3.85 33.53 4.06
C THR A 57 -3.07 32.67 5.04
N VAL A 58 -2.47 33.32 6.03
CA VAL A 58 -1.99 32.63 7.23
C VAL A 58 -3.25 32.24 7.98
N ASP A 59 -3.85 31.12 7.59
CA ASP A 59 -4.67 30.37 8.53
C ASP A 59 -3.69 29.90 9.60
N LEU A 60 -3.82 30.49 10.79
CA LEU A 60 -3.29 29.92 12.03
C LEU A 60 -4.07 28.62 12.28
N ALA A 61 -3.76 27.60 11.49
CA ALA A 61 -4.19 26.24 11.73
C ALA A 61 -3.32 25.69 12.86
N PHE A 62 -3.95 25.26 13.94
CA PHE A 62 -3.34 24.38 14.94
C PHE A 62 -3.15 22.96 14.34
N GLY A 63 -2.49 22.88 13.17
CA GLY A 63 -2.29 21.66 12.39
C GLY A 63 -0.82 21.24 12.31
N ALA A 64 -0.57 20.03 11.83
CA ALA A 64 0.78 19.53 11.58
C ALA A 64 1.56 20.50 10.67
N SER A 65 2.84 20.75 10.99
CA SER A 65 3.70 21.55 10.11
C SER A 65 3.88 20.84 8.76
N GLU A 66 4.01 21.58 7.67
CA GLU A 66 4.16 20.98 6.34
C GLU A 66 5.51 20.26 6.21
N PHE A 67 5.49 19.03 5.71
CA PHE A 67 6.71 18.27 5.40
C PHE A 67 6.45 17.18 4.38
N LYS A 68 7.53 16.63 3.83
CA LYS A 68 7.49 15.59 2.80
C LYS A 68 8.07 14.29 3.32
N PHE A 69 7.54 13.18 2.84
CA PHE A 69 8.15 11.87 3.00
C PHE A 69 8.02 11.09 1.70
N ALA A 70 8.93 10.14 1.48
CA ALA A 70 8.95 9.31 0.28
C ALA A 70 8.47 7.89 0.59
N TRP A 71 8.00 7.18 -0.43
CA TRP A 71 7.63 5.78 -0.37
C TRP A 71 8.23 5.02 -1.57
N ILE A 72 8.96 3.96 -1.27
CA ILE A 72 9.43 2.93 -2.22
C ILE A 72 8.96 1.58 -1.69
N SER A 73 8.47 0.69 -2.55
CA SER A 73 7.97 -0.62 -2.14
C SER A 73 7.99 -1.60 -3.30
N ASP A 74 7.81 -2.88 -2.99
CA ASP A 74 7.56 -3.95 -3.97
C ASP A 74 8.67 -3.95 -5.04
N THR A 75 9.92 -3.92 -4.57
CA THR A 75 11.10 -3.94 -5.44
C THR A 75 11.38 -5.34 -5.97
N HIS A 76 10.94 -6.38 -5.24
CA HIS A 76 10.98 -7.79 -5.63
C HIS A 76 12.31 -8.20 -6.24
N LEU A 77 13.39 -7.84 -5.55
CA LEU A 77 14.74 -8.06 -6.05
C LEU A 77 15.02 -9.55 -6.11
N TYR A 78 15.63 -9.96 -7.22
CA TYR A 78 16.34 -11.23 -7.36
C TYR A 78 17.84 -10.98 -7.24
N PRO A 79 18.68 -12.04 -7.11
CA PRO A 79 20.11 -11.89 -7.30
C PRO A 79 20.40 -11.22 -8.66
N LYS A 80 21.37 -10.29 -8.70
CA LYS A 80 21.74 -9.52 -9.91
C LYS A 80 22.01 -10.40 -11.15
N SER A 81 22.48 -11.63 -10.95
CA SER A 81 22.74 -12.60 -12.03
C SER A 81 21.46 -13.15 -12.69
N VAL A 82 20.31 -13.02 -12.04
CA VAL A 82 19.00 -13.52 -12.50
C VAL A 82 18.19 -12.40 -13.16
N ASN A 83 18.17 -11.22 -12.55
CA ASN A 83 17.38 -10.09 -13.05
C ASN A 83 18.11 -8.77 -12.78
N THR A 84 18.35 -8.00 -13.84
CA THR A 84 18.90 -6.63 -13.71
C THR A 84 17.80 -5.58 -13.75
N ARG A 85 16.66 -5.87 -14.40
CA ARG A 85 15.57 -4.91 -14.60
C ARG A 85 15.02 -4.33 -13.28
N PHE A 86 14.69 -5.18 -12.31
CA PHE A 86 14.16 -4.75 -11.01
C PHE A 86 15.21 -4.04 -10.16
N VAL A 87 16.48 -4.41 -10.33
CA VAL A 87 17.61 -3.70 -9.72
C VAL A 87 17.72 -2.29 -10.30
N ASP A 88 17.66 -2.15 -11.63
CA ASP A 88 17.77 -0.86 -12.31
C ASP A 88 16.64 0.09 -11.93
N THR A 89 15.40 -0.41 -11.84
CA THR A 89 14.25 0.38 -11.39
C THR A 89 14.34 0.76 -9.91
N ALA A 90 14.73 -0.17 -9.03
CA ALA A 90 14.93 0.14 -7.61
C ALA A 90 16.04 1.20 -7.40
N VAL A 91 17.17 1.06 -8.10
CA VAL A 91 18.28 2.05 -8.08
C VAL A 91 17.79 3.41 -8.59
N ARG A 92 17.00 3.45 -9.66
CA ARG A 92 16.42 4.69 -10.17
C ARG A 92 15.54 5.37 -9.12
N ALA A 93 14.62 4.63 -8.48
CA ALA A 93 13.73 5.16 -7.45
C ALA A 93 14.53 5.76 -6.28
N VAL A 94 15.55 5.03 -5.80
CA VAL A 94 16.44 5.47 -4.73
C VAL A 94 17.18 6.77 -5.08
N LYS A 95 17.72 6.86 -6.31
CA LYS A 95 18.39 8.07 -6.80
C LYS A 95 17.45 9.26 -6.88
N GLU A 96 16.25 9.07 -7.39
CA GLU A 96 15.25 10.12 -7.50
C GLU A 96 14.76 10.61 -6.12
N VAL A 97 14.59 9.70 -5.15
CA VAL A 97 14.29 10.06 -3.74
C VAL A 97 15.43 10.85 -3.12
N GLN A 98 16.68 10.39 -3.27
CA GLN A 98 17.86 11.08 -2.75
C GLN A 98 18.03 12.48 -3.37
N ALA A 99 17.64 12.67 -4.62
CA ALA A 99 17.72 13.93 -5.35
C ALA A 99 16.55 14.90 -5.07
N MET A 100 15.60 14.55 -4.20
CA MET A 100 14.48 15.44 -3.87
C MET A 100 14.97 16.79 -3.33
N SER A 101 14.38 17.88 -3.83
CA SER A 101 14.64 19.25 -3.37
C SER A 101 13.32 19.99 -3.06
N PRO A 102 13.09 20.43 -1.81
CA PRO A 102 13.86 20.04 -0.62
C PRO A 102 13.82 18.51 -0.38
N PRO A 103 14.82 17.95 0.33
CA PRO A 103 14.80 16.53 0.70
C PRO A 103 13.54 16.16 1.46
N ALA A 104 13.09 14.91 1.32
CA ALA A 104 12.08 14.35 2.20
C ALA A 104 12.62 14.21 3.63
N ASP A 105 11.76 14.37 4.63
CA ASP A 105 12.11 14.22 6.04
C ASP A 105 12.48 12.76 6.37
N PHE A 106 11.84 11.80 5.71
CA PHE A 106 12.15 10.37 5.78
C PHE A 106 11.63 9.60 4.55
N LEU A 107 12.17 8.39 4.35
CA LEU A 107 11.72 7.39 3.38
C LEU A 107 11.05 6.23 4.13
N ILE A 108 9.87 5.83 3.67
CA ILE A 108 9.25 4.55 4.01
C ILE A 108 9.61 3.52 2.95
N VAL A 109 10.10 2.36 3.38
CA VAL A 109 10.26 1.18 2.53
C VAL A 109 9.13 0.20 2.84
N GLY A 110 8.23 0.02 1.88
CA GLY A 110 6.89 -0.55 2.05
C GLY A 110 6.76 -2.07 2.04
N GLY A 111 7.86 -2.81 2.13
CA GLY A 111 7.89 -4.27 2.04
C GLY A 111 8.13 -4.79 0.62
N ASP A 112 8.25 -6.11 0.51
CA ASP A 112 8.60 -6.85 -0.71
C ASP A 112 9.87 -6.31 -1.36
N ILE A 113 10.91 -6.22 -0.53
CA ILE A 113 12.24 -5.83 -0.97
C ILE A 113 12.86 -6.97 -1.78
N GLY A 114 12.87 -8.18 -1.23
CA GLY A 114 13.22 -9.41 -1.93
C GLY A 114 12.01 -10.04 -2.61
N GLN A 115 12.25 -10.96 -3.54
CA GLN A 115 11.18 -11.71 -4.20
C GLN A 115 10.90 -13.06 -3.53
N LEU A 116 11.92 -13.68 -2.94
CA LEU A 116 11.83 -15.00 -2.32
C LEU A 116 12.32 -14.97 -0.87
N GLY A 117 12.64 -13.80 -0.33
CA GLY A 117 13.16 -13.61 1.03
C GLY A 117 14.55 -14.21 1.20
N ASP A 118 15.26 -14.46 0.10
CA ASP A 118 16.62 -14.98 0.15
C ASP A 118 17.55 -13.90 0.73
N PRO A 119 18.45 -14.24 1.67
CA PRO A 119 19.38 -13.27 2.25
C PRO A 119 20.16 -12.48 1.19
N VAL A 120 20.50 -13.08 0.04
CA VAL A 120 21.21 -12.39 -1.05
C VAL A 120 20.35 -11.27 -1.66
N GLU A 121 19.04 -11.47 -1.76
CA GLU A 121 18.09 -10.49 -2.29
C GLU A 121 17.92 -9.31 -1.31
N LEU A 122 17.77 -9.63 -0.03
CA LEU A 122 17.64 -8.63 1.04
C LEU A 122 18.96 -7.85 1.23
N GLU A 123 20.11 -8.51 1.20
CA GLU A 123 21.42 -7.83 1.26
C GLU A 123 21.61 -6.88 0.08
N LEU A 124 21.16 -7.26 -1.11
CA LEU A 124 21.15 -6.38 -2.27
C LEU A 124 20.23 -5.18 -2.08
N GLY A 125 19.02 -5.38 -1.56
CA GLY A 125 18.11 -4.27 -1.22
C GLY A 125 18.75 -3.31 -0.23
N ALA A 126 19.39 -3.83 0.82
CA ALA A 126 20.13 -3.03 1.78
C ALA A 126 21.32 -2.30 1.15
N GLU A 127 22.02 -2.90 0.19
CA GLU A 127 23.10 -2.26 -0.59
C GLU A 127 22.57 -1.05 -1.38
N ILE A 128 21.49 -1.23 -2.15
CA ILE A 128 20.88 -0.17 -2.96
C ILE A 128 20.39 0.98 -2.06
N LEU A 129 19.70 0.65 -0.97
CA LEU A 129 19.12 1.63 -0.05
C LEU A 129 20.16 2.43 0.75
N LYS A 130 21.46 2.07 0.73
CA LYS A 130 22.52 2.89 1.36
C LYS A 130 22.70 4.25 0.69
N GLU A 131 22.33 4.39 -0.58
CA GLU A 131 22.45 5.66 -1.33
C GLU A 131 21.50 6.75 -0.80
N VAL A 132 20.37 6.36 -0.19
CA VAL A 132 19.45 7.29 0.48
C VAL A 132 19.99 7.67 1.85
N THR A 133 20.34 8.95 2.05
CA THR A 133 20.95 9.45 3.29
C THR A 133 19.94 9.95 4.32
N ILE A 134 18.70 10.22 3.91
CA ILE A 134 17.61 10.58 4.83
C ILE A 134 17.20 9.37 5.69
N LYS A 135 16.50 9.63 6.80
CA LYS A 135 16.02 8.57 7.70
C LYS A 135 15.15 7.58 6.91
N LYS A 136 15.38 6.29 7.11
CA LYS A 136 14.59 5.20 6.53
C LYS A 136 13.85 4.46 7.63
N VAL A 137 12.61 4.09 7.36
CA VAL A 137 11.81 3.18 8.20
C VAL A 137 11.19 2.13 7.29
N TYR A 138 11.00 0.93 7.83
CA TYR A 138 10.72 -0.26 7.04
C TYR A 138 9.50 -0.98 7.60
N ILE A 139 8.69 -1.55 6.72
CA ILE A 139 7.71 -2.59 7.08
C ILE A 139 7.98 -3.83 6.22
N PRO A 140 7.74 -5.04 6.73
CA PRO A 140 7.96 -6.25 5.95
C PRO A 140 6.82 -6.47 4.94
N GLY A 141 7.14 -7.06 3.79
CA GLY A 141 6.16 -7.68 2.90
C GLY A 141 6.23 -9.20 2.94
N GLU A 142 5.25 -9.90 2.37
CA GLU A 142 5.25 -11.37 2.42
C GLU A 142 6.44 -11.99 1.68
N HIS A 143 6.89 -11.38 0.59
CA HIS A 143 8.02 -11.89 -0.17
C HIS A 143 9.35 -11.75 0.58
N ASP A 144 9.40 -10.93 1.64
CA ASP A 144 10.58 -10.77 2.49
C ASP A 144 10.71 -11.85 3.57
N TRP A 145 9.61 -12.49 3.95
CA TRP A 145 9.49 -13.08 5.30
C TRP A 145 9.65 -14.59 5.33
N TYR A 146 9.02 -15.32 4.42
CA TYR A 146 8.72 -16.74 4.67
C TYR A 146 9.84 -17.73 4.39
N LEU A 147 10.96 -17.32 3.79
CA LEU A 147 12.08 -18.25 3.63
C LEU A 147 12.69 -18.61 4.99
N ASP A 148 13.04 -17.62 5.80
CA ASP A 148 13.67 -17.83 7.11
C ASP A 148 12.84 -17.29 8.29
N MET A 149 11.57 -16.98 8.05
CA MET A 149 10.65 -16.40 9.04
C MET A 149 11.10 -15.02 9.54
N GLY A 150 11.65 -14.20 8.66
CA GLY A 150 12.02 -12.80 8.92
C GLY A 150 13.38 -12.62 9.59
N VAL A 151 14.14 -13.69 9.85
CA VAL A 151 15.44 -13.60 10.54
C VAL A 151 16.42 -12.68 9.80
N SER A 152 16.54 -12.85 8.48
CA SER A 152 17.42 -11.99 7.67
C SER A 152 16.86 -10.58 7.51
N TRP A 153 15.54 -10.46 7.38
CA TRP A 153 14.88 -9.16 7.26
C TRP A 153 15.07 -8.30 8.52
N GLU A 154 14.79 -8.84 9.71
CA GLU A 154 14.94 -8.10 10.98
C GLU A 154 16.40 -7.67 11.22
N LYS A 155 17.35 -8.53 10.84
CA LYS A 155 18.79 -8.23 10.94
C LYS A 155 19.20 -7.04 10.07
N LEU A 156 18.62 -6.90 8.88
CA LEU A 156 19.00 -5.88 7.90
C LEU A 156 18.20 -4.58 8.05
N TYR A 157 16.91 -4.67 8.37
CA TYR A 157 15.97 -3.54 8.31
C TYR A 157 15.40 -3.13 9.67
N GLY A 158 15.68 -3.90 10.73
CA GLY A 158 15.24 -3.62 12.08
C GLY A 158 13.89 -4.24 12.40
N HIS A 159 13.32 -3.85 13.54
CA HIS A 159 12.10 -4.45 14.06
C HIS A 159 10.83 -3.77 13.53
N SER A 160 9.79 -4.58 13.30
CA SER A 160 8.41 -4.15 13.05
C SER A 160 7.49 -4.89 14.03
N PRO A 161 6.44 -4.27 14.60
CA PRO A 161 5.90 -2.95 14.31
C PRO A 161 6.68 -1.79 14.96
N TRP A 162 6.40 -0.56 14.53
CA TRP A 162 6.99 0.66 15.11
C TRP A 162 6.02 1.84 15.11
N ALA A 163 6.26 2.79 16.02
CA ALA A 163 5.57 4.08 16.06
C ALA A 163 6.58 5.22 16.14
N MET A 164 6.31 6.32 15.45
CA MET A 164 7.15 7.51 15.41
C MET A 164 6.28 8.75 15.34
N ASP A 165 6.54 9.72 16.21
CA ASP A 165 5.93 11.04 16.11
C ASP A 165 6.84 11.96 15.31
N HIS A 166 6.27 12.69 14.35
CA HIS A 166 6.99 13.68 13.57
C HIS A 166 6.10 14.87 13.27
N LYS A 167 6.52 16.06 13.69
CA LYS A 167 5.89 17.33 13.32
C LYS A 167 4.38 17.41 13.58
N GLY A 168 3.91 16.79 14.66
CA GLY A 168 2.49 16.77 15.06
C GLY A 168 1.68 15.61 14.47
N VAL A 169 2.33 14.65 13.83
CA VAL A 169 1.69 13.46 13.24
C VAL A 169 2.24 12.20 13.90
N ARG A 170 1.37 11.25 14.22
CA ARG A 170 1.78 9.90 14.64
C ARG A 170 1.82 8.97 13.44
N PHE A 171 3.03 8.50 13.12
CA PHE A 171 3.28 7.50 12.09
C PHE A 171 3.40 6.12 12.73
N ILE A 172 2.79 5.12 12.10
CA ILE A 172 2.76 3.73 12.57
C ILE A 172 3.12 2.81 11.41
N GLY A 173 4.14 1.99 11.57
CA GLY A 173 4.41 0.86 10.67
C GLY A 173 3.88 -0.42 11.28
N LEU A 174 2.94 -1.07 10.58
CA LEU A 174 2.41 -2.37 10.97
C LEU A 174 3.24 -3.49 10.35
N ASP A 175 3.40 -4.57 11.10
CA ASP A 175 3.80 -5.86 10.56
C ASP A 175 2.54 -6.65 10.21
N THR A 176 2.18 -6.65 8.94
CA THR A 176 0.99 -7.37 8.46
C THR A 176 1.28 -8.80 8.03
N VAL A 177 2.50 -9.28 8.20
CA VAL A 177 2.99 -10.49 7.56
C VAL A 177 3.22 -11.60 8.59
N SER A 178 3.95 -11.31 9.66
CA SER A 178 4.50 -12.36 10.53
C SER A 178 3.48 -13.10 11.40
N ARG A 179 2.23 -12.61 11.49
CA ARG A 179 1.12 -13.28 12.19
C ARG A 179 0.18 -14.03 11.23
N ALA A 180 0.68 -14.47 10.07
CA ALA A 180 0.02 -15.46 9.23
C ALA A 180 -0.38 -16.73 10.00
N PRO A 181 -1.51 -17.39 9.68
CA PRO A 181 -1.84 -18.67 10.31
C PRO A 181 -0.77 -19.68 9.93
N ASP A 182 -0.31 -20.48 10.90
CA ASP A 182 0.66 -21.53 10.64
C ASP A 182 -0.02 -22.75 9.99
N PHE A 183 0.01 -22.82 8.66
CA PHE A 183 -0.46 -23.97 7.89
C PHE A 183 0.68 -24.89 7.42
N TRP A 184 1.94 -24.55 7.71
CA TRP A 184 3.13 -25.25 7.22
C TRP A 184 3.70 -26.24 8.23
N THR A 185 3.59 -25.98 9.55
CA THR A 185 4.19 -26.84 10.59
C THR A 185 3.59 -28.24 10.58
N ILE A 186 2.25 -28.34 10.54
CA ILE A 186 1.55 -29.64 10.49
C ILE A 186 1.91 -30.40 9.20
N LYS A 187 2.04 -29.68 8.09
CA LYS A 187 2.43 -30.24 6.78
C LYS A 187 3.94 -30.52 6.66
N LYS A 188 4.74 -30.15 7.67
CA LYS A 188 6.20 -30.28 7.70
C LYS A 188 6.87 -29.66 6.46
N MET A 189 6.33 -28.53 5.99
CA MET A 189 6.92 -27.86 4.82
C MET A 189 8.34 -27.40 5.14
N THR A 190 9.23 -27.59 4.19
CA THR A 190 10.55 -26.97 4.18
C THR A 190 10.42 -25.45 4.06
N PRO A 191 11.46 -24.70 4.48
CA PRO A 191 11.58 -23.26 4.21
C PRO A 191 11.20 -22.83 2.78
N LYS A 192 11.69 -23.58 1.77
CA LYS A 192 11.46 -23.28 0.36
C LYS A 192 10.02 -23.57 -0.07
N GLU A 193 9.40 -24.64 0.43
CA GLU A 193 7.99 -24.93 0.14
C GLU A 193 7.07 -23.86 0.74
N ARG A 194 7.32 -23.46 2.00
CA ARG A 194 6.57 -22.39 2.65
C ARG A 194 6.70 -21.08 1.88
N MET A 195 7.92 -20.67 1.55
CA MET A 195 8.19 -19.49 0.71
C MET A 195 7.47 -19.59 -0.64
N GLY A 196 7.54 -20.74 -1.31
CA GLY A 196 6.89 -20.94 -2.61
C GLY A 196 5.37 -20.79 -2.58
N HIS A 197 4.72 -21.13 -1.48
CA HIS A 197 3.29 -20.90 -1.29
C HIS A 197 2.92 -19.43 -1.05
N MET A 198 3.86 -18.64 -0.54
CA MET A 198 3.67 -17.22 -0.25
C MET A 198 4.10 -16.32 -1.41
N ALA A 199 4.98 -16.80 -2.28
CA ALA A 199 5.48 -16.06 -3.44
C ALA A 199 4.51 -16.04 -4.64
N VAL A 200 3.31 -16.62 -4.52
CA VAL A 200 2.31 -16.70 -5.58
C VAL A 200 1.10 -15.82 -5.27
N LEU A 201 0.43 -15.34 -6.31
CA LEU A 201 -0.65 -14.35 -6.19
C LEU A 201 -1.91 -14.85 -5.46
N ASP A 202 -2.30 -16.11 -5.63
CA ASP A 202 -3.57 -16.63 -5.10
C ASP A 202 -3.41 -17.60 -3.93
N GLY A 203 -2.15 -17.92 -3.58
CA GLY A 203 -1.67 -18.89 -2.58
C GLY A 203 -2.74 -19.88 -2.14
N SER A 204 -2.63 -21.01 -2.81
CA SER A 204 -3.59 -22.10 -2.88
C SER A 204 -3.95 -22.79 -1.56
N VAL A 205 -3.32 -22.40 -0.44
CA VAL A 205 -3.33 -23.20 0.80
C VAL A 205 -4.06 -22.55 1.97
N ALA A 206 -4.11 -21.22 2.11
CA ALA A 206 -4.36 -20.62 3.44
C ALA A 206 -5.27 -19.38 3.53
N GLY A 207 -6.06 -19.05 2.50
CA GLY A 207 -6.97 -17.88 2.59
C GLY A 207 -6.17 -16.58 2.70
N ALA A 208 -6.66 -15.55 3.38
CA ALA A 208 -5.89 -14.33 3.63
C ALA A 208 -4.66 -14.61 4.52
N TRP A 209 -3.45 -14.53 3.95
CA TRP A 209 -2.22 -14.85 4.68
C TRP A 209 -1.81 -13.72 5.62
N ALA A 210 -2.05 -12.47 5.24
CA ALA A 210 -1.71 -11.33 6.07
C ALA A 210 -2.53 -11.29 7.37
N GLY A 211 -1.91 -10.82 8.45
CA GLY A 211 -2.52 -10.67 9.76
C GLY A 211 -1.65 -9.85 10.70
N VAL A 212 -2.30 -9.07 11.56
CA VAL A 212 -1.65 -8.24 12.59
C VAL A 212 -1.48 -9.03 13.89
N GLY A 213 -2.51 -9.78 14.29
CA GLY A 213 -2.52 -10.60 15.49
C GLY A 213 -2.82 -9.84 16.78
N ARG A 214 -3.30 -10.57 17.79
CA ARG A 214 -3.79 -10.00 19.07
C ARG A 214 -2.74 -9.20 19.83
N ASP A 215 -1.50 -9.65 19.80
CA ASP A 215 -0.37 -9.01 20.48
C ASP A 215 -0.06 -7.64 19.87
N GLN A 216 -0.06 -7.55 18.53
CA GLN A 216 0.17 -6.31 17.82
C GLN A 216 -1.06 -5.39 17.86
N LEU A 217 -2.28 -5.91 17.84
CA LEU A 217 -3.50 -5.13 18.07
C LEU A 217 -3.46 -4.46 19.46
N ALA A 218 -3.09 -5.21 20.50
CA ALA A 218 -2.92 -4.66 21.84
C ALA A 218 -1.76 -3.64 21.90
N TRP A 219 -0.69 -3.85 21.14
CA TRP A 219 0.38 -2.86 20.99
C TRP A 219 -0.12 -1.58 20.30
N LEU A 220 -0.90 -1.70 19.23
CA LEU A 220 -1.45 -0.57 18.46
C LEU A 220 -2.36 0.29 19.35
N ASP A 221 -3.25 -0.35 20.12
CA ASP A 221 -4.10 0.34 21.09
C ASP A 221 -3.27 1.14 22.11
N ARG A 222 -2.24 0.52 22.71
CA ARG A 222 -1.32 1.21 23.63
C ARG A 222 -0.55 2.35 22.96
N ALA A 223 -0.09 2.14 21.72
CA ALA A 223 0.63 3.14 20.94
C ALA A 223 -0.26 4.35 20.60
N LEU A 224 -1.58 4.20 20.65
CA LEU A 224 -2.56 5.24 20.34
C LEU A 224 -3.31 5.79 21.57
N ALA A 225 -3.18 5.15 22.73
CA ALA A 225 -3.94 5.47 23.94
C ALA A 225 -3.86 6.95 24.32
N ASN A 226 -2.66 7.53 24.29
CA ASN A 226 -2.39 8.91 24.67
C ASN A 226 -2.29 9.87 23.47
N TRP A 227 -2.60 9.42 22.24
CA TRP A 227 -2.63 10.31 21.09
C TRP A 227 -3.95 11.10 21.05
N PRO A 228 -3.90 12.44 20.88
CA PRO A 228 -5.12 13.23 20.74
C PRO A 228 -5.95 12.77 19.54
N LYS A 229 -7.27 12.67 19.71
CA LYS A 229 -8.17 12.07 18.71
C LYS A 229 -8.41 12.96 17.49
N ASP A 230 -8.11 14.24 17.61
CA ASP A 230 -8.16 15.27 16.58
C ASP A 230 -6.85 15.40 15.79
N GLN A 231 -5.74 14.83 16.29
CA GLN A 231 -4.44 14.85 15.60
C GLN A 231 -4.32 13.72 14.57
N PRO A 232 -3.58 13.94 13.46
CA PRO A 232 -3.46 12.98 12.38
C PRO A 232 -2.71 11.71 12.79
N VAL A 233 -3.21 10.57 12.33
CA VAL A 233 -2.55 9.26 12.39
C VAL A 233 -2.32 8.76 10.97
N VAL A 234 -1.08 8.40 10.66
CA VAL A 234 -0.72 7.80 9.37
C VAL A 234 -0.18 6.39 9.61
N LEU A 235 -0.87 5.40 9.05
CA LEU A 235 -0.51 3.99 9.15
C LEU A 235 0.09 3.49 7.84
N PHE A 236 1.16 2.71 7.96
CA PHE A 236 1.77 1.99 6.88
C PHE A 236 1.51 0.50 7.07
N SER A 237 0.97 -0.13 6.05
CA SER A 237 0.79 -1.58 5.98
C SER A 237 1.33 -2.07 4.65
N HIS A 238 1.83 -3.31 4.59
CA HIS A 238 2.19 -3.85 3.28
C HIS A 238 0.90 -4.22 2.54
N ASN A 239 0.07 -5.06 3.16
CA ASN A 239 -1.21 -5.48 2.60
C ASN A 239 -2.34 -4.46 2.93
N PRO A 240 -3.34 -4.32 2.03
CA PRO A 240 -4.59 -3.59 2.28
C PRO A 240 -5.29 -3.92 3.62
N LEU A 241 -5.75 -2.87 4.31
CA LEU A 241 -6.64 -2.98 5.47
C LEU A 241 -8.12 -3.07 5.08
N TRP A 242 -8.43 -3.70 3.94
CA TRP A 242 -9.78 -4.03 3.54
C TRP A 242 -9.76 -5.18 2.54
N GLU A 243 -10.90 -5.83 2.36
CA GLU A 243 -11.07 -6.88 1.35
C GLU A 243 -11.07 -6.29 -0.06
N TYR A 244 -9.88 -6.08 -0.64
CA TYR A 244 -9.72 -5.48 -1.96
C TYR A 244 -10.43 -6.29 -3.06
N PHE A 245 -10.05 -7.57 -3.17
CA PHE A 245 -10.72 -8.53 -4.03
C PHE A 245 -10.62 -9.91 -3.38
N ALA A 246 -11.74 -10.42 -2.86
CA ALA A 246 -11.77 -11.64 -2.04
C ALA A 246 -11.07 -12.87 -2.67
N PRO A 247 -11.16 -13.11 -4.00
CA PRO A 247 -10.44 -14.21 -4.61
C PRO A 247 -8.91 -14.11 -4.53
N TRP A 248 -8.32 -12.92 -4.36
CA TRP A 248 -6.85 -12.77 -4.33
C TRP A 248 -6.23 -12.86 -2.94
N ASN A 249 -6.99 -12.87 -1.85
CA ASN A 249 -6.43 -12.96 -0.48
C ASN A 249 -5.46 -11.82 -0.09
N PHE A 250 -5.45 -10.72 -0.83
CA PHE A 250 -4.54 -9.59 -0.69
C PHE A 250 -4.79 -8.69 0.54
N TRP A 251 -5.52 -9.14 1.55
CA TRP A 251 -5.90 -8.28 2.68
C TRP A 251 -5.42 -8.86 4.01
N VAL A 252 -5.27 -7.96 4.98
CA VAL A 252 -4.99 -8.31 6.37
C VAL A 252 -6.23 -8.95 6.99
N ARG A 253 -6.20 -10.21 7.42
CA ARG A 253 -7.43 -10.93 7.82
C ARG A 253 -8.22 -10.24 8.93
N ASP A 254 -7.51 -9.62 9.86
CA ASP A 254 -8.00 -8.94 11.06
C ASP A 254 -8.01 -7.40 10.88
N TRP A 255 -8.09 -6.91 9.63
CA TRP A 255 -8.19 -5.49 9.32
C TRP A 255 -9.35 -4.78 10.04
N ARG A 256 -10.44 -5.49 10.31
CA ARG A 256 -11.61 -4.96 11.03
C ARG A 256 -11.25 -4.55 12.46
N ASP A 257 -10.45 -5.35 13.14
CA ASP A 257 -10.00 -5.05 14.51
C ASP A 257 -9.07 -3.83 14.51
N VAL A 258 -8.25 -3.67 13.48
CA VAL A 258 -7.44 -2.46 13.26
C VAL A 258 -8.35 -1.23 13.10
N HIS A 259 -9.43 -1.34 12.32
CA HIS A 259 -10.39 -0.25 12.13
C HIS A 259 -11.11 0.14 13.41
N GLU A 260 -11.51 -0.81 14.25
CA GLU A 260 -12.17 -0.51 15.54
C GLU A 260 -11.24 0.25 16.49
N ILE A 261 -9.94 -0.07 16.54
CA ILE A 261 -8.95 0.69 17.33
C ILE A 261 -8.82 2.14 16.80
N LEU A 262 -8.94 2.33 15.49
CA LEU A 262 -8.75 3.62 14.82
C LEU A 262 -10.02 4.49 14.75
N LYS A 263 -11.19 3.90 14.96
CA LYS A 263 -12.51 4.56 14.92
C LYS A 263 -12.64 5.85 15.73
N PRO A 264 -11.99 6.00 16.92
CA PRO A 264 -12.05 7.25 17.68
C PRO A 264 -11.33 8.43 17.02
N PHE A 265 -10.41 8.19 16.07
CA PHE A 265 -9.58 9.23 15.47
C PHE A 265 -10.25 9.87 14.26
N GLY A 266 -10.26 11.20 14.20
CA GLY A 266 -10.93 11.97 13.15
C GLY A 266 -10.16 12.06 11.82
N ASN A 267 -8.86 11.75 11.84
CA ASN A 267 -7.96 11.94 10.71
C ASN A 267 -6.98 10.77 10.61
N VAL A 268 -7.39 9.74 9.86
CA VAL A 268 -6.62 8.51 9.68
C VAL A 268 -6.32 8.29 8.20
N THR A 269 -5.04 8.20 7.86
CA THR A 269 -4.59 7.80 6.52
C THR A 269 -3.83 6.49 6.60
N ASN A 270 -4.22 5.49 5.82
CA ASN A 270 -3.45 4.30 5.55
C ASN A 270 -2.74 4.42 4.19
N VAL A 271 -1.47 4.06 4.14
CA VAL A 271 -0.67 3.95 2.93
C VAL A 271 -0.17 2.51 2.84
N HIS A 272 -0.36 1.87 1.69
CA HIS A 272 0.02 0.46 1.53
C HIS A 272 0.62 0.10 0.17
N GLY A 273 1.39 -0.99 0.15
CA GLY A 273 1.99 -1.60 -1.06
C GLY A 273 1.13 -2.77 -1.56
N HIS A 274 1.80 -3.86 -1.97
CA HIS A 274 1.24 -5.19 -2.27
C HIS A 274 0.38 -5.29 -3.54
N VAL A 275 -0.48 -4.30 -3.80
CA VAL A 275 -1.39 -4.29 -4.96
C VAL A 275 -0.77 -3.72 -6.23
N HIS A 276 0.38 -3.05 -6.13
CA HIS A 276 1.14 -2.46 -7.25
C HIS A 276 0.32 -1.49 -8.12
N GLN A 277 -0.61 -0.76 -7.51
CA GLN A 277 -1.66 -0.02 -8.22
C GLN A 277 -1.94 1.31 -7.57
N VAL A 278 -2.38 2.26 -8.40
CA VAL A 278 -2.99 3.50 -7.93
C VAL A 278 -4.37 3.18 -7.36
N LEU A 279 -4.46 3.17 -6.04
CA LEU A 279 -5.68 2.78 -5.35
C LEU A 279 -6.03 3.83 -4.29
N TYR A 280 -7.31 4.18 -4.22
CA TYR A 280 -7.88 5.07 -3.23
C TYR A 280 -9.17 4.47 -2.71
N ASN A 281 -9.22 4.22 -1.42
CA ASN A 281 -10.41 3.71 -0.74
C ASN A 281 -10.72 4.55 0.50
N GLU A 282 -11.99 4.61 0.87
CA GLU A 282 -12.45 5.28 2.08
C GLU A 282 -13.45 4.36 2.79
N ILE A 283 -13.18 4.05 4.07
CA ILE A 283 -14.06 3.25 4.92
C ILE A 283 -14.17 3.99 6.26
N GLY A 284 -15.39 4.44 6.60
CA GLY A 284 -15.62 5.28 7.77
C GLY A 284 -14.75 6.55 7.74
N LYS A 285 -13.90 6.74 8.75
CA LYS A 285 -12.97 7.89 8.85
C LYS A 285 -11.58 7.62 8.28
N MET A 286 -11.31 6.39 7.86
CA MET A 286 -10.02 6.01 7.29
C MET A 286 -10.04 6.19 5.77
N ARG A 287 -9.02 6.89 5.28
CA ARG A 287 -8.63 6.94 3.88
C ARG A 287 -7.47 5.98 3.66
N SER A 288 -7.51 5.15 2.64
CA SER A 288 -6.42 4.25 2.23
C SER A 288 -5.89 4.63 0.85
N ILE A 289 -4.56 4.60 0.69
CA ILE A 289 -3.84 4.91 -0.54
C ILE A 289 -2.92 3.74 -0.89
N GLY A 290 -3.20 3.08 -2.01
CA GLY A 290 -2.33 2.03 -2.56
C GLY A 290 -1.22 2.62 -3.41
N MET A 291 -0.05 2.03 -3.28
CA MET A 291 1.18 2.51 -3.90
C MET A 291 1.58 1.65 -5.10
N LEU A 292 2.30 2.29 -6.02
CA LEU A 292 2.97 1.61 -7.12
C LEU A 292 4.13 0.77 -6.59
N ALA A 293 4.43 -0.28 -7.33
CA ALA A 293 5.69 -1.00 -7.23
C ALA A 293 6.76 -0.37 -8.12
N THR A 294 8.03 -0.61 -7.79
CA THR A 294 9.14 -0.28 -8.71
C THR A 294 9.43 -1.40 -9.71
N SER A 295 8.95 -2.62 -9.45
CA SER A 295 9.29 -3.83 -10.19
C SER A 295 8.35 -4.09 -11.38
N TRP A 296 7.05 -4.29 -11.13
CA TRP A 296 6.00 -4.45 -12.13
C TRP A 296 4.63 -4.03 -11.58
N PRO A 297 3.64 -3.68 -12.42
CA PRO A 297 2.26 -3.47 -12.01
C PRO A 297 1.41 -4.74 -12.07
N TRP A 298 0.44 -4.89 -11.16
CA TRP A 298 -0.61 -5.91 -11.25
C TRP A 298 -1.79 -5.43 -12.10
N PRO A 299 -2.59 -6.32 -12.73
CA PRO A 299 -3.85 -5.93 -13.36
C PRO A 299 -4.87 -5.57 -12.27
N TYR A 300 -5.78 -4.65 -12.55
CA TYR A 300 -6.89 -4.38 -11.62
C TYR A 300 -7.82 -5.61 -11.55
N PRO A 301 -8.48 -5.86 -10.39
CA PRO A 301 -9.45 -6.93 -10.30
C PRO A 301 -10.66 -6.63 -11.21
N PRO A 302 -11.34 -7.66 -11.72
CA PRO A 302 -12.47 -7.47 -12.64
C PRO A 302 -13.69 -6.79 -11.97
N GLN A 303 -13.73 -6.76 -10.63
CA GLN A 303 -14.77 -6.14 -9.83
C GLN A 303 -14.20 -5.72 -8.46
N GLY A 304 -14.86 -4.78 -7.77
CA GLY A 304 -14.47 -4.37 -6.42
C GLY A 304 -13.41 -3.26 -6.35
N VAL A 305 -12.92 -2.78 -7.50
CA VAL A 305 -12.11 -1.56 -7.56
C VAL A 305 -12.90 -0.41 -6.90
N PRO A 306 -12.35 0.27 -5.87
CA PRO A 306 -13.04 1.35 -5.17
C PRO A 306 -13.53 2.42 -6.14
N ALA A 307 -14.70 3.01 -5.87
CA ALA A 307 -15.34 3.98 -6.76
C ALA A 307 -14.51 5.26 -7.01
N LEU A 308 -13.51 5.52 -6.17
CA LEU A 308 -12.56 6.64 -6.28
C LEU A 308 -11.32 6.30 -7.13
N SER A 309 -11.16 5.04 -7.54
CA SER A 309 -10.05 4.55 -8.35
C SER A 309 -10.57 4.18 -9.74
N PRO A 310 -10.39 5.03 -10.77
CA PRO A 310 -10.70 4.59 -12.13
C PRO A 310 -9.73 3.47 -12.51
N CYS A 311 -10.25 2.34 -13.01
CA CYS A 311 -9.41 1.28 -13.57
C CYS A 311 -8.53 1.89 -14.66
N GLN A 312 -7.21 1.86 -14.48
CA GLN A 312 -6.26 2.37 -15.46
C GLN A 312 -5.76 1.20 -16.30
N THR A 313 -6.28 1.10 -17.51
CA THR A 313 -5.96 0.07 -18.49
C THR A 313 -4.67 0.37 -19.23
N ARG A 314 -3.51 0.36 -18.57
CA ARG A 314 -2.28 0.88 -19.20
C ARG A 314 -1.03 0.31 -18.56
N VAL A 315 -0.62 -0.85 -19.04
CA VAL A 315 0.79 -1.20 -18.93
C VAL A 315 1.17 -1.73 -20.29
N ASP A 316 2.01 -1.00 -21.02
CA ASP A 316 2.68 -1.52 -22.20
C ASP A 316 3.60 -2.67 -21.75
N PRO A 317 3.31 -3.94 -22.08
CA PRO A 317 4.16 -5.06 -21.67
C PRO A 317 5.56 -5.00 -22.29
N GLY A 318 5.76 -4.17 -23.33
CA GLY A 318 7.05 -3.90 -23.96
C GLY A 318 7.87 -2.81 -23.27
N ASP A 319 7.29 -1.99 -22.40
CA ASP A 319 7.99 -0.91 -21.68
C ASP A 319 8.16 -1.28 -20.20
N PRO A 320 9.39 -1.58 -19.74
CA PRO A 320 9.62 -1.99 -18.37
C PRO A 320 9.39 -0.88 -17.33
N TYR A 321 9.22 0.38 -17.77
CA TYR A 321 8.99 1.55 -16.92
C TYR A 321 7.53 2.02 -16.89
N ASP A 322 6.63 1.35 -17.62
CA ASP A 322 5.20 1.69 -17.59
C ASP A 322 4.48 1.08 -16.37
N GLY A 323 3.53 1.82 -15.81
CA GLY A 323 2.76 1.41 -14.63
C GLY A 323 3.57 1.27 -13.33
N VAL A 324 4.87 1.59 -13.32
CA VAL A 324 5.75 1.50 -12.14
C VAL A 324 6.29 2.86 -11.73
N GLY A 325 6.79 2.94 -10.49
CA GLY A 325 7.44 4.13 -9.97
C GLY A 325 7.51 4.13 -8.45
N TRP A 326 7.59 5.32 -7.88
CA TRP A 326 7.61 5.55 -6.43
C TRP A 326 6.67 6.71 -6.09
N SER A 327 6.47 6.99 -4.80
CA SER A 327 5.53 8.03 -4.38
C SER A 327 6.17 9.08 -3.49
N ARG A 328 5.84 10.34 -3.79
CA ARG A 328 6.14 11.49 -2.94
C ARG A 328 4.88 11.87 -2.18
N LEU A 329 4.97 11.85 -0.85
CA LEU A 329 3.88 12.22 0.03
C LEU A 329 4.18 13.54 0.72
N THR A 330 3.15 14.36 0.93
CA THR A 330 3.25 15.63 1.65
C THR A 330 2.18 15.68 2.72
N MET A 331 2.59 15.86 3.98
CA MET A 331 1.66 16.29 5.03
C MET A 331 1.43 17.78 4.83
N ASN A 332 0.23 18.17 4.39
CA ASN A 332 -0.08 19.56 4.11
C ASN A 332 -0.56 20.30 5.38
N ALA A 333 -0.65 21.64 5.29
CA ALA A 333 -1.08 22.48 6.41
C ALA A 333 -2.49 22.15 6.98
N LYS A 334 -3.32 21.38 6.25
CA LYS A 334 -4.63 20.89 6.71
C LYS A 334 -4.55 19.53 7.40
N SER A 335 -3.34 19.10 7.75
CA SER A 335 -3.04 17.78 8.34
C SER A 335 -3.51 16.61 7.46
N ALA A 336 -3.55 16.80 6.14
CA ALA A 336 -3.92 15.77 5.18
C ALA A 336 -2.70 15.29 4.39
N VAL A 337 -2.67 14.00 4.04
CA VAL A 337 -1.63 13.43 3.20
C VAL A 337 -1.99 13.65 1.73
N ASP A 338 -1.22 14.47 1.03
CA ASP A 338 -1.23 14.54 -0.43
C ASP A 338 -0.27 13.48 -0.98
N ASN A 339 -0.71 12.71 -1.98
CA ASN A 339 0.14 11.74 -2.68
C ASN A 339 0.39 12.17 -4.12
N GLU A 340 1.64 12.11 -4.56
CA GLU A 340 2.08 12.26 -5.94
C GLU A 340 2.78 10.97 -6.38
N TYR A 341 2.17 10.24 -7.31
CA TYR A 341 2.82 9.11 -7.96
C TYR A 341 3.86 9.62 -8.95
N VAL A 342 5.12 9.29 -8.70
CA VAL A 342 6.24 9.55 -9.62
C VAL A 342 6.35 8.35 -10.56
N MET A 343 5.43 8.29 -11.51
CA MET A 343 5.47 7.31 -12.60
C MET A 343 6.55 7.69 -13.60
N TRP A 344 7.34 6.71 -14.02
CA TRP A 344 8.42 6.93 -14.98
C TRP A 344 7.94 7.07 -16.42
N ARG A 345 6.75 6.52 -16.72
CA ARG A 345 5.99 6.80 -17.94
C ARG A 345 4.60 7.29 -17.54
N LYS A 346 4.20 8.42 -18.10
CA LYS A 346 2.89 9.07 -17.85
C LYS A 346 2.00 9.07 -19.08
N ASP A 347 2.55 8.65 -20.22
CA ASP A 347 1.88 8.74 -21.50
C ASP A 347 0.79 7.69 -21.60
N VAL A 348 -0.40 8.20 -21.85
CA VAL A 348 -1.61 7.42 -22.05
C VAL A 348 -1.61 6.94 -23.52
N ILE A 349 -0.94 5.81 -23.82
CA ILE A 349 -0.69 5.33 -25.20
C ILE A 349 -1.98 5.03 -26.02
N ALA A 350 -3.05 4.48 -25.43
CA ALA A 350 -4.38 4.36 -26.06
C ALA A 350 -5.52 4.22 -25.04
N GLN A 351 -6.77 4.62 -25.33
CA GLN A 351 -7.93 4.07 -24.58
C GLN A 351 -8.07 2.61 -25.04
N ALA A 352 -7.78 1.68 -24.15
CA ALA A 352 -7.73 0.29 -24.55
C ALA A 352 -9.15 -0.24 -24.85
N PRO A 353 -9.31 -1.15 -25.83
CA PRO A 353 -10.58 -1.85 -26.08
C PRO A 353 -11.01 -2.64 -24.84
N TRP A 354 -12.24 -3.13 -24.85
CA TRP A 354 -12.88 -3.86 -23.73
C TRP A 354 -12.08 -5.06 -23.16
N ASP A 355 -11.03 -5.52 -23.86
CA ASP A 355 -10.21 -6.71 -23.59
C ASP A 355 -8.99 -6.46 -22.67
N SER A 356 -8.84 -5.27 -22.13
CA SER A 356 -7.56 -4.78 -21.59
C SER A 356 -7.37 -4.95 -20.08
N GLY A 357 -8.14 -5.85 -19.45
CA GLY A 357 -7.93 -6.25 -18.05
C GLY A 357 -8.84 -5.57 -17.02
N CYS A 358 -9.76 -4.68 -17.44
CA CYS A 358 -10.90 -4.29 -16.60
C CYS A 358 -12.16 -5.16 -16.87
N GLY A 359 -12.12 -6.05 -17.87
CA GLY A 359 -13.21 -6.96 -18.26
C GLY A 359 -12.83 -8.44 -18.38
N ASP A 360 -11.54 -8.76 -18.59
CA ASP A 360 -11.12 -10.07 -19.12
C ASP A 360 -10.21 -10.90 -18.22
N ASN A 361 -10.41 -10.86 -16.89
CA ASN A 361 -9.85 -11.89 -16.02
C ASN A 361 -10.65 -13.22 -16.07
N GLY A 362 -11.40 -13.47 -17.14
CA GLY A 362 -12.11 -14.74 -17.38
C GLY A 362 -11.18 -15.95 -17.57
N ASN A 363 -9.90 -15.70 -17.85
CA ASN A 363 -8.87 -16.75 -17.96
C ASN A 363 -8.15 -17.06 -16.64
N GLN A 364 -8.41 -16.33 -15.54
CA GLN A 364 -7.94 -16.75 -14.22
C GLN A 364 -8.81 -17.93 -13.76
N ILE A 365 -8.26 -19.15 -13.84
CA ILE A 365 -8.89 -20.32 -13.22
C ILE A 365 -8.73 -20.18 -11.71
N LEU A 366 -9.69 -19.52 -11.07
CA LEU A 366 -9.78 -19.44 -9.63
C LEU A 366 -10.19 -20.83 -9.12
N SER A 367 -9.26 -21.54 -8.49
CA SER A 367 -9.56 -22.83 -7.87
C SER A 367 -10.22 -22.61 -6.50
N PRO A 368 -11.28 -23.35 -6.13
CA PRO A 368 -11.81 -23.33 -4.77
C PRO A 368 -10.73 -23.77 -3.78
N ARG A 369 -10.55 -23.05 -2.66
CA ARG A 369 -9.48 -23.31 -1.70
C ARG A 369 -10.01 -23.98 -0.44
N ILE A 370 -9.15 -24.76 0.20
CA ILE A 370 -9.47 -25.44 1.47
C ILE A 370 -9.81 -24.41 2.57
N ALA A 371 -9.10 -23.28 2.60
CA ALA A 371 -9.32 -22.21 3.57
C ALA A 371 -10.69 -21.50 3.43
N ASP A 372 -11.36 -21.64 2.28
CA ASP A 372 -12.72 -21.11 2.09
C ASP A 372 -13.75 -21.92 2.93
N GLN A 373 -13.34 -23.02 3.60
CA GLN A 373 -14.21 -23.89 4.41
C GLN A 373 -14.06 -23.72 5.93
N ASP A 374 -12.96 -23.11 6.42
CA ASP A 374 -12.52 -23.25 7.82
C ASP A 374 -12.64 -21.98 8.70
N TRP A 375 -13.09 -20.83 8.18
CA TRP A 375 -13.18 -19.59 8.98
C TRP A 375 -14.64 -19.14 9.21
N PRO A 376 -15.03 -18.63 10.40
CA PRO A 376 -16.42 -18.29 10.73
C PRO A 376 -17.05 -17.18 9.87
N HIS A 377 -16.27 -16.45 9.07
CA HIS A 377 -16.77 -15.50 8.05
C HIS A 377 -16.83 -16.08 6.62
N TYR A 378 -16.35 -17.31 6.42
CA TYR A 378 -16.42 -18.08 5.18
C TYR A 378 -17.35 -19.30 5.30
N GLY A 379 -17.72 -19.72 6.51
CA GLY A 379 -18.48 -20.94 6.81
C GLY A 379 -20.00 -20.93 6.54
N ALA A 380 -20.52 -20.08 5.65
CA ALA A 380 -21.93 -20.09 5.25
C ALA A 380 -22.09 -20.55 3.78
N TYR A 381 -21.52 -21.71 3.46
CA TYR A 381 -21.73 -22.40 2.20
C TYR A 381 -22.17 -23.84 2.46
N LYS A 382 -23.49 -24.04 2.52
CA LYS A 382 -24.14 -25.25 2.01
C LYS A 382 -25.22 -24.86 1.03
#